data_AF-A0A819JCD4-F1
#
_entry.id   AF-A0A819JCD4-F1
#
_cell.length_a   1.000
_cell.length_b   1.000
_cell.length_c   1.000
_cell.angle_alpha   90.00
_cell.angle_beta   90.00
_cell.angle_gamma   90.00
#
_symmetry.space_group_name_H-M   'P 1'
#
loop_
_entity.id
_entity.type
_entity.pdbx_description
1 polymer ?
#
loop_
_entity_poly.entity_id
_entity_poly.type
_entity_poly.pdbx_seq_one_letter_code
_entity_poly.pdbx_strand_id
1 'polypeptide(L)'
;MSNRNKTNKKKKSTIECGFGEKCSRRNCTFKHPDTWNFEANLRKFEQEQRENLVRLEQQQMEMIMKVCYRGDWCRRLDCPFRHSPQWNPAKNQRLAEEKLHQDEKRREQERKHALNISNEEMIVNKSGPHCHQEVKNSVPKISIDEDYQYDDDYFDLYEKVWKKQAASQVDKW
;
A
#
# COMPACT_ATOMS: atom_id res chain seq x y z
N MET A 1 -27.29 -20.32 66.34
CA MET A 1 -27.05 -20.46 64.88
C MET A 1 -27.53 -19.18 64.19
N SER A 2 -26.63 -18.23 63.92
CA SER A 2 -27.01 -16.91 63.37
C SER A 2 -26.85 -16.89 61.86
N ASN A 3 -27.97 -16.97 61.14
CA ASN A 3 -28.04 -16.88 59.68
C ASN A 3 -28.03 -15.41 59.23
N ARG A 4 -26.90 -14.91 58.72
CA ARG A 4 -26.84 -13.61 58.04
C ARG A 4 -26.94 -13.82 56.53
N ASN A 5 -28.16 -13.77 56.00
CA ASN A 5 -28.42 -13.56 54.58
C ASN A 5 -28.06 -12.11 54.21
N LYS A 6 -26.78 -11.86 53.87
CA LYS A 6 -26.37 -10.61 53.22
C LYS A 6 -26.76 -10.69 51.74
N THR A 7 -27.95 -10.19 51.41
CA THR A 7 -28.32 -9.93 50.02
C THR A 7 -27.41 -8.83 49.47
N ASN A 8 -26.47 -9.22 48.63
CA ASN A 8 -25.49 -8.35 47.99
C ASN A 8 -26.18 -7.50 46.90
N LYS A 9 -26.99 -6.51 47.31
CA LYS A 9 -27.53 -5.50 46.39
C LYS A 9 -26.36 -4.62 45.93
N LYS A 10 -25.77 -4.97 44.77
CA LYS A 10 -24.76 -4.14 44.10
C LYS A 10 -25.28 -2.71 43.97
N LYS A 11 -24.61 -1.76 44.64
CA LYS A 11 -24.93 -0.32 44.52
C LYS A 11 -24.70 0.10 43.06
N LYS A 12 -25.75 0.56 42.38
CA LYS A 12 -25.63 1.23 41.07
C LYS A 12 -24.85 2.55 41.30
N SER A 13 -23.89 2.87 40.44
CA SER A 13 -23.13 4.12 40.57
C SER A 13 -24.00 5.32 40.23
N THR A 14 -23.75 6.47 40.86
CA THR A 14 -24.42 7.75 40.57
C THR A 14 -24.03 8.33 39.20
N ILE A 15 -22.91 7.84 38.63
CA ILE A 15 -22.38 8.27 37.34
C ILE A 15 -23.25 7.68 36.22
N GLU A 16 -23.62 8.53 35.26
CA GLU A 16 -24.39 8.16 34.08
C GLU A 16 -23.57 7.32 33.09
N CYS A 17 -24.21 6.37 32.43
CA CYS A 17 -23.56 5.56 31.41
C CYS A 17 -23.25 6.41 30.19
N GLY A 18 -21.99 6.41 29.72
CA GLY A 18 -21.60 7.11 28.50
C GLY A 18 -22.29 6.62 27.22
N PHE A 19 -22.84 5.40 27.24
CA PHE A 19 -23.67 4.87 26.14
C PHE A 19 -25.16 5.22 26.27
N GLY A 20 -25.57 5.80 27.42
CA GLY A 20 -26.94 6.20 27.70
C GLY A 20 -27.97 5.13 27.35
N GLU A 21 -29.02 5.54 26.64
CA GLU A 21 -30.10 4.66 26.18
C GLU A 21 -29.66 3.54 25.25
N LYS A 22 -28.48 3.61 24.63
CA LYS A 22 -27.99 2.62 23.66
C LYS A 22 -27.10 1.54 24.30
N CYS A 23 -26.89 1.56 25.61
CA CYS A 23 -26.04 0.56 26.26
C CYS A 23 -26.61 -0.85 26.04
N SER A 24 -25.82 -1.77 25.49
CA SER A 24 -26.19 -3.18 25.28
C SER A 24 -25.70 -4.11 26.40
N ARG A 25 -25.00 -3.56 27.42
CA ARG A 25 -24.41 -4.35 28.51
C ARG A 25 -25.46 -4.68 29.59
N ARG A 26 -25.84 -5.96 29.69
CA ARG A 26 -26.75 -6.47 30.74
C ARG A 26 -26.35 -6.08 32.17
N ASN A 27 -25.06 -6.19 32.48
CA ASN A 27 -24.52 -5.96 33.84
C ASN A 27 -23.85 -4.58 33.98
N CYS A 28 -24.31 -3.57 33.23
CA CYS A 28 -23.74 -2.24 33.31
C CYS A 28 -23.93 -1.63 34.72
N THR A 29 -22.84 -1.17 35.34
CA THR A 29 -22.85 -0.64 36.71
C THR A 29 -23.26 0.82 36.80
N PHE A 30 -23.32 1.50 35.65
CA PHE A 30 -23.65 2.91 35.52
C PHE A 30 -25.17 3.17 35.53
N LYS A 31 -25.55 4.42 35.84
CA LYS A 31 -26.95 4.84 35.79
C LYS A 31 -27.41 4.98 34.34
N HIS A 32 -28.60 4.50 34.04
CA HIS A 32 -29.27 4.63 32.74
C HIS A 32 -30.63 5.32 32.94
N PRO A 33 -31.20 5.96 31.90
CA PRO A 33 -32.57 6.46 31.94
C PRO A 33 -33.60 5.33 32.01
N ASP A 34 -34.83 5.65 32.40
CA ASP A 34 -35.91 4.67 32.61
C ASP A 34 -36.37 3.99 31.30
N THR A 35 -36.14 4.64 30.18
CA THR A 35 -36.36 4.15 28.81
C THR A 35 -35.33 3.10 28.37
N TRP A 36 -34.26 2.87 29.15
CA TRP A 36 -33.20 1.95 28.79
C TRP A 36 -33.66 0.49 28.83
N ASN A 37 -33.57 -0.19 27.68
CA ASN A 37 -33.87 -1.61 27.53
C ASN A 37 -32.67 -2.36 26.94
N PHE A 38 -31.93 -3.06 27.80
CA PHE A 38 -30.73 -3.78 27.38
C PHE A 38 -31.02 -4.89 26.36
N GLU A 39 -32.17 -5.57 26.43
CA GLU A 39 -32.51 -6.67 25.52
C GLU A 39 -32.76 -6.15 24.11
N ALA A 40 -33.53 -5.05 24.00
CA ALA A 40 -33.77 -4.39 22.72
C ALA A 40 -32.46 -3.87 22.11
N ASN A 41 -31.59 -3.27 22.93
CA ASN A 41 -30.29 -2.77 22.48
C ASN A 41 -29.34 -3.89 22.06
N LEU A 42 -29.33 -5.00 22.79
CA LEU A 42 -28.51 -6.16 22.44
C LEU A 42 -28.93 -6.74 21.09
N ARG A 43 -30.24 -6.92 20.86
CA ARG A 43 -30.76 -7.41 19.56
C ARG A 43 -30.38 -6.48 18.41
N LYS A 44 -30.51 -5.16 18.59
CA LYS A 44 -30.11 -4.17 17.59
C LYS A 44 -28.62 -4.25 17.31
N PHE A 45 -27.79 -4.30 18.35
CA PHE A 45 -26.35 -4.45 18.20
C PHE A 45 -25.98 -5.74 17.45
N GLU A 46 -26.55 -6.88 17.82
CA GLU A 46 -26.31 -8.17 17.14
C GLU A 46 -26.74 -8.13 15.66
N GLN A 47 -27.88 -7.48 15.36
CA GLN A 47 -28.34 -7.29 14.00
C GLN A 47 -27.37 -6.41 13.20
N GLU A 48 -26.96 -5.26 13.73
CA GLU A 48 -25.98 -4.38 13.10
C GLU A 48 -24.63 -5.09 12.87
N GLN A 49 -24.18 -5.92 13.82
CA GLN A 49 -22.97 -6.73 13.65
C GLN A 49 -23.12 -7.74 12.52
N ARG A 50 -24.27 -8.41 12.40
CA ARG A 50 -24.55 -9.36 11.32
C ARG A 50 -24.59 -8.66 9.96
N GLU A 51 -25.28 -7.53 9.86
CA GLU A 51 -25.37 -6.75 8.62
C GLU A 51 -23.99 -6.22 8.20
N ASN A 52 -23.17 -5.77 9.15
CA ASN A 52 -21.79 -5.36 8.88
C ASN A 52 -20.94 -6.53 8.36
N LEU A 53 -21.09 -7.73 8.92
CA LEU A 53 -20.36 -8.91 8.45
C LEU A 53 -20.73 -9.24 6.99
N VAL A 54 -22.04 -9.30 6.68
CA VAL A 54 -22.53 -9.56 5.31
C VAL A 54 -21.99 -8.50 4.33
N ARG A 55 -22.00 -7.22 4.73
CA ARG A 55 -21.47 -6.14 3.90
C ARG A 55 -19.97 -6.30 3.64
N LEU A 56 -19.18 -6.68 4.64
CA LEU A 56 -17.74 -6.91 4.49
C LEU A 56 -17.46 -8.11 3.58
N GLU A 57 -18.21 -9.20 3.74
CA GLU A 57 -18.11 -10.38 2.86
C GLU A 57 -18.46 -10.02 1.41
N GLN A 58 -19.52 -9.24 1.20
CA GLN A 58 -19.88 -8.75 -0.13
C GLN A 58 -18.79 -7.86 -0.74
N GLN A 59 -18.25 -6.90 0.02
CA GLN A 59 -17.15 -6.05 -0.43
C GLN A 59 -15.90 -6.85 -0.78
N GLN A 60 -15.58 -7.87 0.01
CA GLN A 60 -14.46 -8.77 -0.27
C GLN A 60 -14.71 -9.58 -1.55
N MET A 61 -15.92 -10.10 -1.74
CA MET A 61 -16.28 -10.86 -2.94
C MET A 61 -16.25 -9.98 -4.20
N GLU A 62 -16.78 -8.77 -4.12
CA GLU A 62 -16.69 -7.77 -5.21
C GLU A 62 -15.24 -7.41 -5.55
N MET A 63 -14.36 -7.34 -4.54
CA MET A 63 -12.93 -7.12 -4.76
C MET A 63 -12.27 -8.31 -5.47
N ILE A 64 -12.55 -9.54 -5.04
CA ILE A 64 -11.98 -10.77 -5.62
C ILE A 64 -12.44 -10.97 -7.07
N MET A 65 -13.69 -10.60 -7.39
CA MET A 65 -14.25 -10.73 -8.74
C MET A 65 -13.61 -9.76 -9.76
N LYS A 66 -12.93 -8.71 -9.30
CA LYS A 66 -12.20 -7.81 -10.20
C LYS A 66 -10.94 -8.49 -10.74
N VAL A 67 -10.66 -8.22 -12.01
CA VAL A 67 -9.40 -8.66 -12.65
C VAL A 67 -8.25 -7.82 -12.11
N CYS A 68 -7.11 -8.45 -11.82
CA CYS A 68 -5.92 -7.74 -11.38
C CYS A 68 -5.47 -6.73 -12.43
N TYR A 69 -5.21 -5.48 -12.04
CA TYR A 69 -4.73 -4.44 -12.96
C TYR A 69 -3.37 -4.79 -13.60
N ARG A 70 -2.53 -5.57 -12.92
CA ARG A 70 -1.25 -6.05 -13.47
C ARG A 70 -1.43 -7.20 -14.46
N GLY A 71 -2.64 -7.78 -14.53
CA GLY A 71 -2.95 -8.94 -15.34
C GLY A 71 -1.91 -10.04 -15.16
N ASP A 72 -1.47 -10.63 -16.26
CA ASP A 72 -0.55 -11.75 -16.28
C ASP A 72 0.87 -11.42 -15.81
N TRP A 73 1.19 -10.15 -15.57
CA TRP A 73 2.50 -9.70 -15.05
C TRP A 73 2.52 -9.53 -13.53
N CYS A 74 1.40 -9.79 -12.84
CA CYS A 74 1.37 -9.72 -11.39
C CYS A 74 2.38 -10.71 -10.76
N ARG A 75 3.18 -10.24 -9.80
CA ARG A 75 4.21 -11.06 -9.12
C ARG A 75 3.77 -11.54 -7.73
N ARG A 76 2.63 -11.07 -7.22
CA ARG A 76 2.17 -11.39 -5.88
C ARG A 76 1.59 -12.79 -5.83
N LEU A 77 2.21 -13.68 -5.05
CA LEU A 77 1.72 -15.05 -4.85
C LEU A 77 0.32 -15.10 -4.21
N ASP A 78 0.00 -14.11 -3.38
CA ASP A 78 -1.22 -13.98 -2.60
C ASP A 78 -2.19 -12.94 -3.18
N CYS A 79 -2.08 -12.61 -4.47
CA CYS A 79 -2.88 -11.55 -5.06
C CYS A 79 -4.39 -11.90 -4.97
N PRO A 80 -5.22 -11.07 -4.30
CA PRO A 80 -6.62 -11.40 -4.04
C PRO A 80 -7.53 -11.25 -5.28
N PHE A 81 -7.01 -10.65 -6.34
CA PHE A 81 -7.75 -10.38 -7.57
C PHE A 81 -7.71 -11.56 -8.53
N ARG A 82 -8.70 -11.65 -9.41
CA ARG A 82 -8.73 -12.65 -10.48
C ARG A 82 -7.64 -12.40 -11.53
N HIS A 83 -7.03 -13.46 -12.02
CA HIS A 83 -6.07 -13.41 -13.14
C HIS A 83 -6.48 -14.38 -14.25
N SER A 84 -5.83 -14.28 -15.42
CA SER A 84 -6.04 -15.26 -16.49
C SER A 84 -5.42 -16.63 -16.12
N PRO A 85 -5.80 -17.72 -16.81
CA PRO A 85 -5.17 -19.03 -16.62
C PRO A 85 -3.66 -19.06 -16.93
N GLN A 86 -3.13 -18.07 -17.65
CA GLN A 86 -1.70 -17.98 -17.99
C GLN A 86 -0.87 -17.29 -16.90
N TRP A 87 -1.54 -16.67 -15.91
CA TRP A 87 -0.85 -15.97 -14.83
C TRP A 87 -0.03 -16.95 -13.97
N ASN A 88 1.27 -16.69 -13.90
CA ASN A 88 2.20 -17.46 -13.10
C ASN A 88 3.08 -16.52 -12.27
N PRO A 89 2.71 -16.23 -11.01
CA PRO A 89 3.39 -15.25 -10.19
C PRO A 89 4.85 -15.63 -9.89
N ALA A 90 5.15 -16.93 -9.74
CA ALA A 90 6.52 -17.41 -9.52
C ALA A 90 7.41 -17.19 -10.75
N LYS A 91 6.87 -17.43 -11.96
CA LYS A 91 7.58 -17.11 -13.22
C LYS A 91 7.85 -15.61 -13.32
N ASN A 92 6.84 -14.78 -13.04
CA ASN A 92 6.97 -13.33 -13.14
C ASN A 92 7.97 -12.75 -12.14
N GLN A 93 8.03 -13.32 -10.94
CA GLN A 93 9.03 -12.95 -9.95
C GLN A 93 10.45 -13.24 -10.44
N ARG A 94 10.72 -14.44 -10.94
CA ARG A 94 12.03 -14.80 -11.49
C ARG A 94 12.44 -13.91 -12.65
N LEU A 95 11.53 -13.61 -13.58
CA LEU A 95 11.81 -12.71 -14.70
C LEU A 95 12.19 -11.30 -14.24
N ALA A 96 11.57 -10.83 -13.15
CA ALA A 96 11.91 -9.52 -12.60
C ALA A 96 13.29 -9.53 -11.91
N GLU A 97 13.61 -10.58 -11.18
CA GLU A 97 14.93 -10.76 -10.55
C GLU A 97 16.03 -10.88 -11.61
N GLU A 98 15.78 -11.63 -12.69
CA GLU A 98 16.70 -11.74 -13.82
C GLU A 98 16.95 -10.39 -14.50
N LYS A 99 15.89 -9.63 -14.75
CA LYS A 99 16.00 -8.28 -15.32
C LYS A 99 16.83 -7.35 -14.41
N LEU A 100 16.61 -7.41 -13.10
CA LEU A 100 17.37 -6.63 -12.13
C LEU A 100 18.86 -6.98 -12.16
N HIS A 101 19.19 -8.27 -12.23
CA HIS A 101 20.57 -8.74 -12.35
C HIS A 101 21.24 -8.29 -13.64
N GLN A 102 20.51 -8.32 -14.76
CA GLN A 102 21.01 -7.82 -16.05
C GLN A 102 21.27 -6.30 -16.00
N ASP A 103 20.35 -5.53 -15.41
CA ASP A 103 20.50 -4.09 -15.24
C ASP A 103 21.69 -3.74 -14.31
N GLU A 104 21.94 -4.54 -13.28
CA GLU A 104 23.13 -4.40 -12.43
C GLU A 104 24.43 -4.69 -13.17
N LYS A 105 24.49 -5.77 -13.96
CA LYS A 105 25.64 -6.07 -14.82
C LYS A 105 25.93 -4.95 -15.81
N ARG A 106 24.88 -4.38 -16.42
CA ARG A 106 25.00 -3.23 -17.33
C ARG A 106 25.59 -2.02 -16.60
N ARG A 107 25.05 -1.66 -15.43
CA ARG A 107 25.59 -0.56 -14.61
C ARG A 107 27.05 -0.80 -14.21
N GLU A 108 27.42 -2.05 -13.91
CA GLU A 108 28.80 -2.39 -13.59
C GLU A 108 29.74 -2.24 -14.81
N GLN A 109 29.29 -2.65 -15.99
CA GLN A 109 30.04 -2.43 -17.23
C GLN A 109 30.20 -0.93 -17.52
N GLU A 110 29.14 -0.15 -17.35
CA GLU A 110 29.19 1.32 -17.49
C GLU A 110 30.17 1.95 -16.49
N ARG A 111 30.16 1.52 -15.21
CA ARG A 111 31.14 1.97 -14.21
C ARG A 111 32.58 1.66 -14.60
N LYS A 112 32.86 0.43 -15.07
CA LYS A 112 34.20 0.04 -15.52
C LYS A 112 34.65 0.82 -16.74
N HIS A 113 33.74 1.05 -17.70
CA HIS A 113 34.02 1.85 -18.89
C HIS A 113 34.35 3.31 -18.52
N ALA A 114 33.58 3.91 -17.61
CA ALA A 114 33.84 5.27 -17.12
C ALA A 114 35.20 5.40 -16.41
N LEU A 115 35.58 4.39 -15.60
CA LEU A 115 36.91 4.34 -14.97
C LEU A 115 38.03 4.18 -15.99
N ASN A 116 37.83 3.37 -17.03
CA ASN A 116 38.83 3.19 -18.08
C ASN A 116 39.06 4.49 -18.86
N ILE A 117 37.98 5.19 -19.25
CA ILE A 117 38.08 6.51 -19.89
C ILE A 117 38.85 7.48 -19.00
N SER A 118 38.51 7.56 -17.70
CA SER A 118 39.19 8.47 -16.78
C SER A 118 40.69 8.16 -16.64
N ASN A 119 41.08 6.89 -16.66
CA ASN A 119 42.49 6.48 -16.64
C ASN A 119 43.21 6.83 -17.95
N GLU A 120 42.57 6.65 -19.11
CA GLU A 120 43.12 7.00 -20.42
C GLU A 120 43.32 8.53 -20.56
N GLU A 121 42.36 9.33 -20.10
CA GLU A 121 42.48 10.79 -20.03
C GLU A 121 43.64 11.24 -19.11
N MET A 122 43.92 10.52 -18.03
CA MET A 122 45.08 10.79 -17.16
C MET A 122 46.43 10.39 -17.79
N ILE A 123 46.47 9.40 -18.68
CA ILE A 123 47.71 8.95 -19.36
C ILE A 123 48.11 9.91 -20.48
N VAL A 124 47.15 10.40 -21.27
CA VAL A 124 47.40 11.37 -22.35
C VAL A 124 47.97 12.69 -21.80
N ASN A 125 47.53 13.11 -20.61
CA ASN A 125 48.02 14.34 -19.96
C ASN A 125 49.46 14.25 -19.41
N LYS A 126 50.09 13.06 -19.35
CA LYS A 126 51.47 12.87 -18.85
C LYS A 126 52.54 12.78 -19.96
N SER A 127 52.14 12.84 -21.23
CA SER A 127 53.05 12.71 -22.38
C SER A 127 53.18 14.00 -23.23
N GLY A 128 52.83 15.16 -22.66
CA GLY A 128 53.11 16.49 -23.22
C GLY A 128 54.36 17.15 -22.61
N PRO A 129 55.08 18.02 -23.36
CA PRO A 129 56.32 18.63 -22.89
C PRO A 129 56.10 19.51 -21.66
N HIS A 130 57.02 19.38 -20.71
CA HIS A 130 57.06 20.05 -19.41
C HIS A 130 56.76 21.56 -19.53
N CYS A 131 55.60 21.98 -19.05
CA CYS A 131 55.26 23.37 -18.79
C CYS A 131 54.57 23.42 -17.43
N HIS A 132 55.21 24.04 -16.45
CA HIS A 132 54.60 24.33 -15.16
C HIS A 132 53.50 25.37 -15.37
N GLN A 133 52.24 24.97 -15.23
CA GLN A 133 51.14 25.90 -15.00
C GLN A 133 50.27 25.39 -13.86
N GLU A 134 50.19 26.20 -12.82
CA GLU A 134 49.41 25.96 -11.61
C GLU A 134 47.91 25.87 -11.96
N VAL A 135 47.34 24.67 -11.90
CA VAL A 135 45.91 24.48 -12.08
C VAL A 135 45.23 24.62 -10.71
N LYS A 136 44.54 25.74 -10.51
CA LYS A 136 43.68 25.95 -9.34
C LYS A 136 42.52 24.98 -9.41
N ASN A 137 42.48 24.01 -8.50
CA ASN A 137 41.36 23.09 -8.32
C ASN A 137 40.14 23.85 -7.79
N SER A 138 39.23 24.26 -8.69
CA SER A 138 37.86 24.61 -8.31
C SER A 138 36.95 23.43 -8.60
N VAL A 139 36.57 22.70 -7.55
CA VAL A 139 35.51 21.68 -7.60
C VAL A 139 34.18 22.37 -7.93
N PRO A 140 33.41 21.95 -8.96
CA PRO A 140 32.05 22.44 -9.14
C PRO A 140 31.18 21.85 -8.02
N LYS A 141 30.66 22.71 -7.13
CA LYS A 141 29.58 22.32 -6.22
C LYS A 141 28.32 22.13 -7.05
N ILE A 142 27.94 20.89 -7.29
CA ILE A 142 26.60 20.55 -7.79
C ILE A 142 25.67 20.70 -6.58
N SER A 143 24.90 21.78 -6.53
CA SER A 143 23.73 21.89 -5.68
C SER A 143 22.64 20.99 -6.24
N ILE A 144 22.23 20.01 -5.46
CA ILE A 144 21.07 19.18 -5.76
C ILE A 144 19.90 19.93 -5.12
N ASP A 145 19.17 20.72 -5.91
CA ASP A 145 17.92 21.29 -5.47
C ASP A 145 16.88 20.15 -5.47
N GLU A 146 16.52 19.71 -4.28
CA GLU A 146 15.40 18.81 -4.00
C GLU A 146 14.09 19.57 -4.24
N ASP A 147 13.54 19.50 -5.45
CA ASP A 147 12.13 19.83 -5.71
C ASP A 147 11.66 19.09 -6.97
N TYR A 148 11.59 17.76 -6.89
CA TYR A 148 10.89 16.95 -7.89
C TYR A 148 9.41 16.92 -7.51
N GLN A 149 8.66 17.93 -7.94
CA GLN A 149 7.20 17.90 -7.91
C GLN A 149 6.71 16.81 -8.88
N TYR A 150 5.91 15.88 -8.34
CA TYR A 150 5.30 14.80 -9.10
C TYR A 150 4.10 15.37 -9.85
N ASP A 151 4.28 15.70 -11.13
CA ASP A 151 3.21 16.26 -11.96
C ASP A 151 2.08 15.22 -12.17
N ASP A 152 0.87 15.59 -11.76
CA ASP A 152 -0.37 14.81 -11.84
C ASP A 152 -0.84 14.53 -13.30
N ASP A 153 -0.10 15.00 -14.29
CA ASP A 153 -0.45 14.95 -15.72
C ASP A 153 -0.22 13.57 -16.38
N TYR A 154 0.42 12.63 -15.67
CA TYR A 154 0.68 11.28 -16.19
C TYR A 154 -0.57 10.39 -16.25
N PHE A 155 -1.62 10.71 -15.47
CA PHE A 155 -2.84 9.90 -15.43
C PHE A 155 -3.73 10.10 -16.68
N ASP A 156 -3.77 11.34 -17.21
CA ASP A 156 -4.60 11.72 -18.36
C ASP A 156 -4.11 11.12 -19.69
N LEU A 157 -2.79 10.89 -19.82
CA LEU A 157 -2.21 10.22 -20.97
C LEU A 157 -2.55 8.72 -21.00
N TYR A 158 -2.63 8.09 -19.82
CA TYR A 158 -2.92 6.66 -19.73
C TYR A 158 -4.39 6.34 -20.06
N GLU A 159 -5.32 7.19 -19.63
CA GLU A 159 -6.75 7.01 -19.92
C GLU A 159 -7.07 7.17 -21.42
N LYS A 160 -6.39 8.09 -22.12
CA LYS A 160 -6.55 8.31 -23.57
C LYS A 160 -6.01 7.16 -24.41
N VAL A 161 -4.92 6.53 -24.01
CA VAL A 161 -4.35 5.37 -24.71
C VAL A 161 -5.23 4.13 -24.52
N TRP A 162 -5.76 3.92 -23.32
CA TRP A 162 -6.60 2.77 -23.02
C TRP A 162 -7.96 2.81 -23.73
N LYS A 163 -8.61 3.99 -23.77
CA LYS A 163 -9.87 4.18 -24.50
C LYS A 163 -9.72 3.92 -26.01
N LYS A 164 -8.58 4.25 -26.61
CA LYS A 164 -8.30 3.97 -28.04
C LYS A 164 -8.10 2.47 -28.32
N GLN A 165 -7.45 1.73 -27.42
CA GLN A 165 -7.25 0.29 -27.58
C GLN A 165 -8.54 -0.51 -27.35
N ALA A 166 -9.41 -0.07 -26.43
CA ALA A 166 -10.71 -0.69 -26.19
C ALA A 166 -11.67 -0.52 -27.38
N ALA A 167 -11.70 0.66 -28.02
CA ALA A 167 -12.54 0.91 -29.19
C ALA A 167 -12.13 0.08 -30.43
N SER A 168 -10.83 -0.22 -30.58
CA SER A 168 -10.33 -1.00 -31.72
C SER A 168 -10.71 -2.49 -31.70
N GLN A 169 -11.22 -3.01 -30.58
CA GLN A 169 -11.57 -4.42 -30.41
C GLN A 169 -13.07 -4.72 -30.61
N VAL A 170 -13.91 -3.69 -30.81
CA VAL A 170 -15.37 -3.84 -30.97
C VAL A 170 -15.78 -4.11 -32.42
N ASP A 171 -14.93 -3.82 -33.42
CA ASP A 171 -15.24 -3.99 -34.85
C ASP A 171 -14.82 -5.35 -35.45
N LYS A 172 -14.72 -6.41 -34.63
CA LYS A 172 -14.34 -7.77 -35.11
C LYS A 172 -15.33 -8.87 -34.75
N TRP A 173 -16.62 -8.54 -34.71
CA TRP A 173 -17.71 -9.52 -34.64
C TRP A 173 -18.80 -9.21 -35.65
#